data_AF-A0A969HE57-F1
#
_entry.id   AF-A0A969HE57-F1
#
_cell.length_a   1.000
_cell.length_b   1.000
_cell.length_c   1.000
_cell.angle_alpha   90.00
_cell.angle_beta   90.00
_cell.angle_gamma   90.00
#
_symmetry.space_group_name_H-M   'P 1'
#
loop_
_entity.id
_entity.type
_entity.pdbx_description
1 polymer ?
#
loop_
_entity_poly.entity_id
_entity_poly.type
_entity_poly.pdbx_seq_one_letter_code
_entity_poly.pdbx_strand_id
1 'polypeptide(L)'
;MSKRILVSIFSLLISIFFFPLLTACNIQPTDLLLKTGLITPTPTPDPFFHYRAALQPWARNDVESAGPLPSYHISATLDEAGQTLQGVAQVIVPAPDSEVVFRLYPNLPNYGGASRVTAARVNNAPAEITSLADGAAVRLPLPAGKPTSVMIDLAFTTQLRGQPGLDEANYSLFGWDGPILTLPGFYPTLAVRQGSDWVLDVPPTHADVLYNEAALYQLDLTLPRDLVVVASGVTLNVIDNPNGSRTWQMVGGPCAI
;
A
#
# COMPACT_ATOMS: atom_id res chain seq x y z
N MET A 1 5.48 37.86 51.73
CA MET A 1 5.16 38.24 50.34
C MET A 1 3.83 37.60 49.98
N SER A 2 2.76 38.39 50.04
CA SER A 2 1.37 37.93 50.01
C SER A 2 0.71 38.30 48.68
N LYS A 3 0.02 37.34 48.07
CA LYS A 3 -0.80 37.52 46.86
C LYS A 3 -1.95 38.51 47.14
N ARG A 4 -2.24 39.40 46.19
CA ARG A 4 -3.47 40.21 46.18
C ARG A 4 -4.30 39.92 44.93
N ILE A 5 -5.58 39.67 45.20
CA ILE A 5 -6.72 39.51 44.29
C ILE A 5 -7.30 40.91 44.00
N LEU A 6 -7.89 41.14 42.82
CA LEU A 6 -9.14 41.92 42.73
C LEU A 6 -9.95 41.59 41.46
N VAL A 7 -11.24 41.36 41.68
CA VAL A 7 -12.35 41.17 40.73
C VAL A 7 -12.99 42.53 40.43
N SER A 8 -13.52 42.76 39.22
CA SER A 8 -14.69 43.64 39.06
C SER A 8 -15.49 43.34 37.80
N ILE A 9 -16.80 43.27 37.99
CA ILE A 9 -17.88 43.08 37.02
C ILE A 9 -18.36 44.47 36.58
N PHE A 10 -18.63 44.69 35.29
CA PHE A 10 -19.63 45.66 34.86
C PHE A 10 -20.34 45.17 33.61
N SER A 11 -21.67 45.11 33.71
CA SER A 11 -22.62 44.84 32.64
C SER A 11 -23.42 46.12 32.43
N LEU A 12 -23.53 46.64 31.20
CA LEU A 12 -24.73 47.34 30.72
C LEU A 12 -24.73 47.73 29.21
N LEU A 13 -25.82 47.35 28.53
CA LEU A 13 -26.62 48.07 27.52
C LEU A 13 -26.06 48.43 26.10
N ILE A 14 -26.56 47.66 25.12
CA ILE A 14 -27.22 48.02 23.83
C ILE A 14 -26.73 49.27 23.06
N SER A 15 -26.24 49.03 21.83
CA SER A 15 -26.58 49.86 20.67
C SER A 15 -26.48 49.06 19.38
N ILE A 16 -27.62 48.92 18.70
CA ILE A 16 -27.75 48.35 17.35
C ILE A 16 -27.32 49.43 16.36
N PHE A 17 -26.17 49.23 15.70
CA PHE A 17 -25.82 49.98 14.50
C PHE A 17 -25.89 49.04 13.29
N PHE A 18 -26.80 49.40 12.39
CA PHE A 18 -27.03 48.75 11.10
C PHE A 18 -25.86 49.12 10.16
N PHE A 19 -24.93 48.18 9.95
CA PHE A 19 -23.82 48.32 8.99
C PHE A 19 -24.22 47.60 7.69
N PRO A 20 -24.19 48.23 6.51
CA PRO A 20 -24.42 47.53 5.26
C PRO A 20 -23.27 46.55 5.02
N LEU A 21 -23.60 45.28 4.75
CA LEU A 21 -22.64 44.27 4.30
C LEU A 21 -22.00 44.74 2.98
N LEU A 22 -20.80 45.28 3.06
CA LEU A 22 -19.85 45.22 1.96
C LEU A 22 -19.39 43.76 1.87
N THR A 23 -19.76 43.08 0.79
CA THR A 23 -19.21 41.78 0.43
C THR A 23 -17.72 41.98 0.13
N ALA A 24 -16.88 41.92 1.17
CA ALA A 24 -15.45 41.86 1.00
C ALA A 24 -15.14 40.54 0.27
N CYS A 25 -14.65 40.67 -0.96
CA CYS A 25 -14.11 39.56 -1.73
C CYS A 25 -12.92 39.01 -0.92
N ASN A 26 -13.10 37.86 -0.27
CA ASN A 26 -12.09 37.24 0.57
C ASN A 26 -11.06 36.54 -0.34
N ILE A 27 -10.26 37.32 -1.05
CA ILE A 27 -9.15 36.84 -1.86
C ILE A 27 -8.00 36.57 -0.89
N GLN A 28 -7.60 35.31 -0.75
CA GLN A 28 -6.44 34.97 0.08
C GLN A 28 -5.19 35.65 -0.52
N PRO A 29 -4.24 36.14 0.30
CA PRO A 29 -3.06 36.87 -0.18
C PRO A 29 -2.26 36.09 -1.24
N THR A 30 -2.28 34.76 -1.18
CA THR A 30 -1.68 33.82 -2.14
C THR A 30 -2.27 33.93 -3.55
N ASP A 31 -3.58 34.12 -3.67
CA ASP A 31 -4.26 34.23 -4.98
C ASP A 31 -3.86 35.51 -5.71
N LEU A 32 -3.60 36.58 -4.97
CA LEU A 32 -3.15 37.86 -5.53
C LEU A 32 -1.70 37.78 -6.04
N LEU A 33 -0.84 37.01 -5.36
CA LEU A 33 0.56 36.80 -5.77
C LEU A 33 0.68 35.91 -7.02
N LEU A 34 -0.17 34.89 -7.14
CA LEU A 34 -0.27 34.06 -8.35
C LEU A 34 -0.78 34.90 -9.54
N LYS A 35 -1.82 35.70 -9.33
CA LYS A 35 -2.43 36.53 -10.38
C LYS A 35 -1.54 37.67 -10.86
N THR A 36 -0.62 38.14 -10.01
CA THR A 36 0.38 39.17 -10.35
C THR A 36 1.66 38.59 -10.95
N GLY A 37 1.80 37.27 -11.05
CA GLY A 37 2.98 36.61 -11.61
C GLY A 37 4.24 36.75 -10.75
N LEU A 38 4.09 37.18 -9.49
CA LEU A 38 5.18 37.35 -8.53
C LEU A 38 5.67 36.01 -7.95
N ILE A 39 4.83 34.97 -8.06
CA ILE A 39 5.18 33.58 -7.79
C ILE A 39 4.70 32.71 -8.95
N THR A 40 5.57 31.84 -9.45
CA THR A 40 5.17 30.72 -10.32
C THR A 40 4.70 29.60 -9.39
N PRO A 41 3.52 29.00 -9.58
CA PRO A 41 3.16 27.82 -8.80
C PRO A 41 4.20 26.75 -9.06
N THR A 42 4.80 26.20 -8.00
CA THR A 42 5.60 24.99 -8.11
C THR A 42 4.70 23.93 -8.73
N PRO A 43 5.08 23.31 -9.87
CA PRO A 43 4.26 22.27 -10.45
C PRO A 43 4.07 21.17 -9.40
N THR A 44 2.82 20.82 -9.13
CA THR A 44 2.50 19.68 -8.27
C THR A 44 3.21 18.46 -8.86
N PRO A 45 4.05 17.74 -8.08
CA PRO A 45 4.69 16.54 -8.56
C PRO A 45 3.64 15.56 -9.10
N ASP A 46 3.90 14.99 -10.28
CA ASP A 46 3.01 13.99 -10.87
C ASP A 46 3.00 12.74 -9.97
N PRO A 47 1.88 12.43 -9.29
CA PRO A 47 1.82 11.29 -8.39
C PRO A 47 2.00 9.96 -9.13
N PHE A 48 1.83 9.96 -10.46
CA PHE A 48 1.95 8.76 -11.28
C PHE A 48 3.28 8.62 -12.03
N PHE A 49 4.23 9.53 -11.80
CA PHE A 49 5.46 9.64 -12.59
C PHE A 49 6.16 8.28 -12.84
N HIS A 50 6.32 7.47 -11.78
CA HIS A 50 6.96 6.16 -11.89
C HIS A 50 6.11 5.14 -12.66
N TYR A 51 4.78 5.13 -12.48
CA TYR A 51 3.89 4.16 -13.14
C TYR A 51 3.78 4.40 -14.65
N ARG A 52 3.92 5.66 -15.10
CA ARG A 52 3.94 5.97 -16.55
C ARG A 52 5.09 5.32 -17.29
N ALA A 53 6.18 4.98 -16.60
CA ALA A 53 7.30 4.24 -17.18
C ALA A 53 6.92 2.78 -17.51
N ALA A 54 5.94 2.21 -16.79
CA ALA A 54 5.44 0.85 -17.03
C ALA A 54 4.37 0.79 -18.14
N LEU A 55 3.85 1.94 -18.58
CA LEU A 55 2.80 2.02 -19.59
C LEU A 55 3.35 2.26 -20.99
N GLN A 56 2.65 1.68 -21.97
CA GLN A 56 2.90 1.99 -23.37
C GLN A 56 2.71 3.49 -23.63
N PRO A 57 3.48 4.12 -24.53
CA PRO A 57 3.42 5.57 -24.75
C PRO A 57 2.01 6.12 -24.99
N TRP A 58 1.15 5.35 -25.68
CA TRP A 58 -0.24 5.71 -25.98
C TRP A 58 -1.19 5.58 -24.78
N ALA A 59 -0.82 4.85 -23.73
CA ALA A 59 -1.64 4.58 -22.54
C ALA A 59 -1.21 5.39 -21.30
N ARG A 60 -0.15 6.21 -21.40
CA ARG A 60 0.44 6.88 -20.22
C ARG A 60 -0.52 7.79 -19.46
N ASN A 61 -1.54 8.32 -20.12
CA ASN A 61 -2.56 9.20 -19.54
C ASN A 61 -3.81 8.45 -19.08
N ASP A 62 -3.85 7.12 -19.26
CA ASP A 62 -4.99 6.29 -18.87
C ASP A 62 -4.93 5.95 -17.37
N VAL A 63 -3.75 6.07 -16.73
CA VAL A 63 -3.58 5.77 -15.31
C VAL A 63 -4.48 6.64 -14.42
N GLU A 64 -4.70 7.90 -14.80
CA GLU A 64 -5.62 8.81 -14.11
C GLU A 64 -7.09 8.39 -14.29
N SER A 65 -7.41 7.74 -15.40
CA SER A 65 -8.76 7.31 -15.75
C SER A 65 -9.12 5.93 -15.18
N ALA A 66 -8.13 5.18 -14.66
CA ALA A 66 -8.32 3.86 -14.07
C ALA A 66 -9.11 3.89 -12.73
N GLY A 67 -9.40 5.08 -12.21
CA GLY A 67 -10.16 5.29 -10.97
C GLY A 67 -9.25 5.41 -9.75
N PRO A 68 -9.83 5.58 -8.55
CA PRO A 68 -9.05 5.49 -7.34
C PRO A 68 -8.64 4.02 -7.15
N LEU A 69 -7.39 3.71 -7.47
CA LEU A 69 -6.82 2.38 -7.29
C LEU A 69 -6.15 2.27 -5.92
N PRO A 70 -6.17 1.09 -5.29
CA PRO A 70 -5.22 0.79 -4.24
C PRO A 70 -3.79 0.97 -4.77
N SER A 71 -2.89 1.51 -3.93
CA SER A 71 -1.48 1.64 -4.28
C SER A 71 -0.59 1.00 -3.23
N TYR A 72 0.34 0.19 -3.69
CA TYR A 72 1.28 -0.57 -2.90
C TYR A 72 2.68 0.01 -3.02
N HIS A 73 3.35 0.12 -1.88
CA HIS A 73 4.81 0.11 -1.80
C HIS A 73 5.22 -1.08 -0.95
N ILE A 74 5.90 -2.03 -1.57
CA ILE A 74 6.33 -3.28 -0.93
C ILE A 74 7.85 -3.28 -0.88
N SER A 75 8.40 -3.48 0.31
CA SER A 75 9.81 -3.79 0.51
C SER A 75 9.92 -5.20 1.06
N ALA A 76 10.71 -6.06 0.42
CA ALA A 76 10.91 -7.43 0.88
C ALA A 76 12.36 -7.89 0.69
N THR A 77 12.85 -8.69 1.62
CA THR A 77 14.21 -9.25 1.60
C THR A 77 14.14 -10.75 1.81
N LEU A 78 14.82 -11.51 0.96
CA LEU A 78 15.03 -12.94 1.14
C LEU A 78 16.24 -13.16 2.05
N ASP A 79 16.09 -14.03 3.05
CA ASP A 79 17.20 -14.42 3.92
C ASP A 79 18.31 -15.15 3.15
N GLU A 80 19.50 -15.23 3.75
CA GLU A 80 20.66 -15.87 3.12
C GLU A 80 20.45 -17.36 2.85
N ALA A 81 19.59 -18.02 3.63
CA ALA A 81 19.22 -19.42 3.44
C ALA A 81 18.26 -19.63 2.26
N GLY A 82 17.66 -18.56 1.74
CA GLY A 82 16.65 -18.61 0.69
C GLY A 82 15.32 -19.20 1.17
N GLN A 83 15.02 -19.21 2.46
CA GLN A 83 13.85 -19.89 3.03
C GLN A 83 12.74 -18.95 3.48
N THR A 84 13.08 -17.70 3.80
CA THR A 84 12.11 -16.77 4.36
C THR A 84 12.25 -15.39 3.74
N LEU A 85 11.13 -14.86 3.24
CA LEU A 85 10.97 -13.45 2.90
C LEU A 85 10.48 -12.68 4.12
N GLN A 86 11.12 -11.56 4.45
CA GLN A 86 10.59 -10.58 5.40
C GLN A 86 10.33 -9.27 4.68
N GLY A 87 9.21 -8.62 4.97
CA GLY A 87 8.86 -7.39 4.28
C GLY A 87 7.89 -6.49 5.01
N VAL A 88 7.68 -5.34 4.40
CA VAL A 88 6.65 -4.37 4.75
C VAL A 88 5.86 -4.04 3.48
N ALA A 89 4.54 -4.13 3.55
CA ALA A 89 3.64 -3.63 2.53
C ALA A 89 2.92 -2.40 3.07
N GLN A 90 3.19 -1.24 2.49
CA GLN A 90 2.40 -0.04 2.68
C GLN A 90 1.34 0.03 1.57
N VAL A 91 0.09 0.18 1.98
CA VAL A 91 -1.07 0.16 1.08
C VAL A 91 -1.91 1.39 1.34
N ILE A 92 -2.13 2.19 0.30
CA ILE A 92 -3.16 3.24 0.32
C ILE A 92 -4.43 2.61 -0.25
N VAL A 93 -5.48 2.53 0.56
CA VAL A 93 -6.78 2.00 0.15
C VAL A 93 -7.74 3.17 -0.01
N PRO A 94 -8.32 3.38 -1.21
CA PRO A 94 -9.27 4.44 -1.44
C PRO A 94 -10.65 4.11 -0.87
N ALA A 95 -11.29 5.13 -0.27
CA ALA A 95 -12.67 5.09 0.22
C ALA A 95 -13.09 3.76 0.90
N PRO A 96 -12.31 3.23 1.86
CA PRO A 96 -12.63 1.97 2.50
C PRO A 96 -13.89 2.10 3.37
N ASP A 97 -14.51 0.96 3.69
CA ASP A 97 -15.59 0.90 4.69
C ASP A 97 -15.02 0.88 6.12
N SER A 98 -15.67 0.17 7.05
CA SER A 98 -15.26 0.08 8.46
C SER A 98 -14.11 -0.89 8.72
N GLU A 99 -13.72 -1.69 7.73
CA GLU A 99 -12.67 -2.69 7.85
C GLU A 99 -12.06 -2.96 6.47
N VAL A 100 -10.90 -3.61 6.50
CA VAL A 100 -10.19 -4.12 5.33
C VAL A 100 -9.69 -5.52 5.63
N VAL A 101 -9.67 -6.36 4.59
CA VAL A 101 -9.17 -7.73 4.70
C VAL A 101 -8.03 -7.93 3.71
N PHE A 102 -6.96 -8.57 4.14
CA PHE A 102 -5.83 -8.96 3.31
C PHE A 102 -5.72 -10.47 3.23
N ARG A 103 -5.63 -11.01 2.02
CA ARG A 103 -5.32 -12.40 1.72
C ARG A 103 -3.84 -12.67 1.96
N LEU A 104 -3.57 -13.84 2.51
CA LEU A 104 -2.24 -14.43 2.69
C LEU A 104 -2.16 -15.68 1.81
N TYR A 105 -2.05 -15.48 0.49
CA TYR A 105 -2.07 -16.56 -0.51
C TYR A 105 -1.12 -17.74 -0.23
N PRO A 106 0.11 -17.54 0.31
CA PRO A 106 1.00 -18.64 0.64
C PRO A 106 0.38 -19.67 1.60
N ASN A 107 -0.58 -19.27 2.44
CA ASN A 107 -1.29 -20.15 3.38
C ASN A 107 -2.37 -21.00 2.72
N LEU A 108 -2.68 -20.78 1.44
CA LEU A 108 -3.65 -21.62 0.75
C LEU A 108 -3.07 -23.01 0.50
N PRO A 109 -3.90 -24.07 0.55
CA PRO A 109 -3.45 -25.45 0.34
C PRO A 109 -2.67 -25.67 -0.96
N ASN A 110 -2.98 -24.90 -2.00
CA ASN A 110 -2.37 -25.02 -3.33
C ASN A 110 -0.93 -24.49 -3.38
N TYR A 111 -0.53 -23.58 -2.47
CA TYR A 111 0.79 -22.94 -2.49
C TYR A 111 1.77 -23.64 -1.53
N GLY A 112 1.29 -24.09 -0.37
CA GLY A 112 2.12 -24.84 0.59
C GLY A 112 3.25 -24.03 1.24
N GLY A 113 3.18 -22.69 1.16
CA GLY A 113 4.03 -21.79 1.94
C GLY A 113 3.39 -21.44 3.28
N ALA A 114 3.98 -20.50 4.01
CA ALA A 114 3.35 -19.94 5.20
C ALA A 114 3.65 -18.45 5.34
N SER A 115 2.62 -17.61 5.30
CA SER A 115 2.71 -16.16 5.47
C SER A 115 2.01 -15.69 6.74
N ARG A 116 2.55 -14.66 7.38
CA ARG A 116 2.00 -14.05 8.59
C ARG A 116 2.21 -12.55 8.56
N VAL A 117 1.17 -11.79 8.91
CA VAL A 117 1.31 -10.38 9.29
C VAL A 117 1.72 -10.32 10.77
N THR A 118 2.88 -9.73 11.03
CA THR A 118 3.49 -9.65 12.37
C THR A 118 3.17 -8.33 13.08
N ALA A 119 2.93 -7.26 12.32
CA ALA A 119 2.45 -5.98 12.82
C ALA A 119 1.62 -5.26 11.76
N ALA A 120 0.62 -4.50 12.21
CA ALA A 120 -0.22 -3.69 11.34
C ALA A 120 -0.39 -2.29 11.92
N ARG A 121 -0.42 -1.28 11.05
CA ARG A 121 -0.79 0.10 11.39
C ARG A 121 -1.84 0.61 10.43
N VAL A 122 -2.77 1.40 10.94
CA VAL A 122 -3.77 2.16 10.18
C VAL A 122 -3.55 3.63 10.48
N ASN A 123 -3.20 4.43 9.47
CA ASN A 123 -2.81 5.83 9.60
C ASN A 123 -1.77 6.05 10.74
N ASN A 124 -0.70 5.25 10.74
CA ASN A 124 0.38 5.20 11.75
C ASN A 124 0.00 4.69 13.16
N ALA A 125 -1.28 4.51 13.47
CA ALA A 125 -1.71 3.92 14.73
C ALA A 125 -1.68 2.38 14.66
N PRO A 126 -1.20 1.67 15.69
CA PRO A 126 -1.28 0.21 15.74
C PRO A 126 -2.72 -0.29 15.54
N ALA A 127 -2.89 -1.31 14.72
CA ALA A 127 -4.19 -1.92 14.45
C ALA A 127 -4.24 -3.36 14.99
N GLU A 128 -5.42 -3.77 15.44
CA GLU A 128 -5.67 -5.16 15.81
C GLU A 128 -5.70 -6.03 14.54
N ILE A 129 -5.02 -7.17 14.60
CA ILE A 129 -4.97 -8.15 13.52
C ILE A 129 -5.85 -9.34 13.91
N THR A 130 -6.98 -9.51 13.24
CA THR A 130 -7.82 -10.70 13.39
C THR A 130 -7.53 -11.70 12.27
N SER A 131 -7.18 -12.94 12.61
CA SER A 131 -7.03 -14.03 11.64
C SER A 131 -8.40 -14.51 11.13
N LEU A 132 -8.50 -14.75 9.82
CA LEU A 132 -9.68 -15.28 9.14
C LEU A 132 -9.28 -16.47 8.24
N ALA A 133 -10.27 -17.22 7.76
CA ALA A 133 -10.10 -18.29 6.76
C ALA A 133 -8.94 -19.25 7.08
N ASP A 134 -8.93 -19.77 8.31
CA ASP A 134 -7.89 -20.69 8.83
C ASP A 134 -6.45 -20.14 8.69
N GLY A 135 -6.29 -18.82 8.81
CA GLY A 135 -5.00 -18.14 8.69
C GLY A 135 -4.68 -17.64 7.28
N ALA A 136 -5.50 -17.94 6.27
CA ALA A 136 -5.30 -17.48 4.90
C ALA A 136 -5.75 -16.02 4.65
N ALA A 137 -6.26 -15.33 5.66
CA ALA A 137 -6.54 -13.91 5.59
C ALA A 137 -6.40 -13.23 6.96
N VAL A 138 -6.19 -11.91 6.94
CA VAL A 138 -6.21 -11.06 8.12
C VAL A 138 -7.16 -9.89 7.93
N ARG A 139 -7.87 -9.52 8.98
CA ARG A 139 -8.78 -8.38 9.01
C ARG A 139 -8.25 -7.31 9.95
N LEU A 140 -8.36 -6.07 9.51
CA LEU A 140 -8.04 -4.88 10.29
C LEU A 140 -9.29 -4.00 10.42
N PRO A 141 -9.72 -3.66 11.65
CA PRO A 141 -10.74 -2.65 11.82
C PRO A 141 -10.19 -1.27 11.46
N LEU A 142 -11.01 -0.43 10.83
CA LEU A 142 -10.67 0.95 10.55
C LEU A 142 -11.33 1.89 11.59
N PRO A 143 -10.69 3.02 11.93
CA PRO A 143 -11.31 4.03 12.77
C PRO A 143 -12.65 4.49 12.20
N ALA A 144 -13.60 4.83 13.07
CA ALA A 144 -14.90 5.32 12.66
C ALA A 144 -14.78 6.56 11.76
N GLY A 145 -15.57 6.59 10.68
CA GLY A 145 -15.55 7.64 9.69
C GLY A 145 -15.77 7.08 8.29
N LYS A 146 -15.73 7.97 7.29
CA LYS A 146 -15.70 7.60 5.87
C LYS A 146 -14.53 8.34 5.21
N PRO A 147 -13.28 7.91 5.48
CA PRO A 147 -12.12 8.59 4.92
C PRO A 147 -12.10 8.42 3.40
N THR A 148 -11.59 9.42 2.68
CA THR A 148 -11.38 9.32 1.23
C THR A 148 -10.27 8.32 0.87
N SER A 149 -9.36 8.08 1.80
CA SER A 149 -8.30 7.07 1.71
C SER A 149 -7.77 6.71 3.10
N VAL A 150 -7.23 5.51 3.25
CA VAL A 150 -6.50 5.09 4.46
C VAL A 150 -5.13 4.55 4.09
N MET A 151 -4.12 4.83 4.90
CA MET A 151 -2.80 4.23 4.77
C MET A 151 -2.67 3.07 5.74
N ILE A 152 -2.24 1.91 5.24
CA ILE A 152 -2.09 0.68 6.00
C ILE A 152 -0.66 0.19 5.85
N ASP A 153 0.06 0.00 6.95
CA ASP A 153 1.38 -0.61 6.94
C ASP A 153 1.31 -2.02 7.52
N LEU A 154 1.80 -3.02 6.78
CA LEU A 154 1.79 -4.42 7.16
C LEU A 154 3.21 -4.98 7.16
N ALA A 155 3.77 -5.22 8.34
CA ALA A 155 4.98 -6.03 8.45
C ALA A 155 4.59 -7.51 8.32
N PHE A 156 5.31 -8.25 7.48
CA PHE A 156 5.01 -9.65 7.20
C PHE A 156 6.27 -10.50 7.07
N THR A 157 6.06 -11.80 7.26
CA THR A 157 7.05 -12.84 7.00
C THR A 157 6.42 -13.94 6.18
N THR A 158 7.13 -14.49 5.21
CA THR A 158 6.66 -15.58 4.36
C THR A 158 7.73 -16.66 4.24
N GLN A 159 7.43 -17.84 4.77
CA GLN A 159 8.21 -19.05 4.60
C GLN A 159 7.93 -19.65 3.24
N LEU A 160 9.01 -19.93 2.52
CA LEU A 160 9.00 -20.54 1.20
C LEU A 160 8.99 -22.06 1.32
N ARG A 161 8.31 -22.71 0.37
CA ARG A 161 8.41 -24.15 0.17
C ARG A 161 9.70 -24.48 -0.59
N GLY A 162 10.29 -25.63 -0.29
CA GLY A 162 11.48 -26.15 -1.00
C GLY A 162 12.78 -25.49 -0.54
N GLN A 163 13.88 -25.88 -1.16
CA GLN A 163 15.21 -25.31 -0.90
C GLN A 163 15.95 -25.02 -2.22
N PRO A 164 16.79 -23.97 -2.28
CA PRO A 164 17.57 -23.66 -3.48
C PRO A 164 18.41 -24.86 -3.93
N GLY A 165 18.23 -25.30 -5.17
CA GLY A 165 19.04 -26.36 -5.78
C GLY A 165 18.80 -27.77 -5.24
N LEU A 166 17.80 -27.97 -4.38
CA LEU A 166 17.44 -29.27 -3.80
C LEU A 166 15.92 -29.45 -3.90
N ASP A 167 15.44 -29.90 -5.05
CA ASP A 167 14.15 -30.60 -5.17
C ASP A 167 14.09 -31.33 -6.52
N GLU A 168 13.77 -32.63 -6.48
CA GLU A 168 13.46 -33.43 -7.67
C GLU A 168 11.93 -33.42 -7.88
N ALA A 169 11.52 -32.76 -8.96
CA ALA A 169 10.30 -33.01 -9.73
C ALA A 169 8.97 -33.01 -8.95
N ASN A 170 8.46 -31.83 -8.59
CA ASN A 170 7.02 -31.56 -8.56
C ASN A 170 6.78 -30.07 -8.83
N TYR A 171 6.00 -29.74 -9.86
CA TYR A 171 5.58 -28.37 -10.18
C TYR A 171 5.08 -27.65 -8.93
N SER A 172 5.77 -26.56 -8.53
CA SER A 172 5.36 -25.73 -7.40
C SER A 172 4.81 -24.39 -7.87
N LEU A 173 3.64 -24.02 -7.35
CA LEU A 173 3.05 -22.70 -7.57
C LEU A 173 3.71 -21.60 -6.72
N PHE A 174 4.46 -21.97 -5.68
CA PHE A 174 5.05 -21.03 -4.73
C PHE A 174 6.31 -21.61 -4.07
N GLY A 175 7.35 -20.80 -3.94
CA GLY A 175 8.65 -21.22 -3.39
C GLY A 175 9.59 -21.76 -4.47
N TRP A 176 10.53 -22.61 -4.05
CA TRP A 176 11.57 -23.17 -4.91
C TRP A 176 11.07 -24.38 -5.71
N ASP A 177 11.49 -24.44 -6.97
CA ASP A 177 11.46 -25.60 -7.85
C ASP A 177 12.85 -25.69 -8.53
N GLY A 178 13.74 -26.50 -7.94
CA GLY A 178 15.14 -26.55 -8.32
C GLY A 178 15.84 -25.18 -8.21
N PRO A 179 16.33 -24.59 -9.31
CA PRO A 179 16.97 -23.26 -9.31
C PRO A 179 15.97 -22.10 -9.47
N ILE A 180 14.67 -22.37 -9.63
CA ILE A 180 13.65 -21.35 -9.89
C ILE A 180 12.92 -21.01 -8.60
N LEU A 181 12.82 -19.72 -8.28
CA LEU A 181 12.02 -19.20 -7.18
C LEU A 181 10.76 -18.51 -7.72
N THR A 182 9.59 -19.00 -7.32
CA THR A 182 8.28 -18.48 -7.76
C THR A 182 7.55 -17.83 -6.58
N LEU A 183 7.17 -16.55 -6.71
CA LEU A 183 6.63 -15.73 -5.62
C LEU A 183 5.27 -15.06 -5.91
N PRO A 184 4.25 -15.75 -6.45
CA PRO A 184 2.93 -15.13 -6.63
C PRO A 184 2.30 -14.81 -5.27
N GLY A 185 1.75 -13.61 -5.11
CA GLY A 185 1.01 -13.21 -3.90
C GLY A 185 1.81 -13.37 -2.60
N PHE A 186 3.14 -13.26 -2.63
CA PHE A 186 4.00 -13.44 -1.46
C PHE A 186 3.76 -12.40 -0.34
N TYR A 187 3.02 -11.33 -0.65
CA TYR A 187 2.73 -10.21 0.23
C TYR A 187 1.24 -10.20 0.63
N PRO A 188 0.86 -9.55 1.75
CA PRO A 188 -0.54 -9.34 2.10
C PRO A 188 -1.30 -8.58 1.00
N THR A 189 -2.22 -9.28 0.34
CA THR A 189 -2.93 -8.76 -0.85
C THR A 189 -4.34 -8.32 -0.45
N LEU A 190 -4.78 -7.12 -0.82
CA LEU A 190 -6.11 -6.61 -0.45
C LEU A 190 -7.16 -7.54 -1.04
N ALA A 191 -8.02 -8.08 -0.19
CA ALA A 191 -9.10 -8.97 -0.61
C ALA A 191 -10.12 -8.17 -1.44
N VAL A 192 -10.64 -8.79 -2.49
CA VAL A 192 -11.74 -8.19 -3.25
C VAL A 192 -13.01 -8.21 -2.41
N ARG A 193 -13.81 -7.15 -2.52
CA ARG A 193 -15.12 -7.07 -1.88
C ARG A 193 -16.24 -7.26 -2.90
N GLN A 194 -17.19 -8.14 -2.61
CA GLN A 194 -18.40 -8.37 -3.40
C GLN A 194 -19.63 -8.06 -2.56
N GLY A 195 -20.26 -6.91 -2.82
CA GLY A 195 -21.37 -6.44 -1.98
C GLY A 195 -20.90 -6.17 -0.55
N SER A 196 -21.49 -6.85 0.44
CA SER A 196 -21.07 -6.76 1.84
C SER A 196 -19.88 -7.65 2.20
N ASP A 197 -19.55 -8.63 1.35
CA ASP A 197 -18.73 -9.77 1.73
C ASP A 197 -17.33 -9.68 1.12
N TRP A 198 -16.34 -10.21 1.84
CA TRP A 198 -14.99 -10.36 1.34
C TRP A 198 -14.84 -11.69 0.61
N VAL A 199 -14.18 -11.68 -0.55
CA VAL A 199 -13.91 -12.91 -1.31
C VAL A 199 -12.75 -13.65 -0.65
N LEU A 200 -13.10 -14.69 0.13
CA LEU A 200 -12.15 -15.48 0.91
C LEU A 200 -12.10 -16.96 0.51
N ASP A 201 -12.82 -17.34 -0.55
CA ASP A 201 -12.89 -18.72 -1.01
C ASP A 201 -11.51 -19.28 -1.37
N VAL A 202 -11.38 -20.60 -1.23
CA VAL A 202 -10.22 -21.34 -1.72
C VAL A 202 -10.54 -21.79 -3.14
N PRO A 203 -9.84 -21.28 -4.16
CA PRO A 203 -10.10 -21.69 -5.54
C PRO A 203 -9.71 -23.15 -5.76
N PRO A 204 -10.36 -23.85 -6.72
CA PRO A 204 -9.95 -25.19 -7.12
C PRO A 204 -8.47 -25.25 -7.52
N THR A 205 -7.84 -26.41 -7.35
CA THR A 205 -6.40 -26.64 -7.61
C THR A 205 -5.92 -26.30 -9.03
N HIS A 206 -6.83 -26.18 -9.99
CA HIS A 206 -6.56 -25.92 -11.41
C HIS A 206 -6.97 -24.51 -11.86
N ALA A 207 -7.46 -23.68 -10.94
CA ALA A 207 -7.80 -22.29 -11.22
C ALA A 207 -6.66 -21.36 -10.83
N ASP A 208 -6.68 -20.14 -11.38
CA ASP A 208 -5.80 -19.07 -10.91
C ASP A 208 -6.12 -18.79 -9.43
N VAL A 209 -5.08 -18.91 -8.60
CA VAL A 209 -5.25 -18.85 -7.14
C VAL A 209 -5.34 -17.40 -6.65
N LEU A 210 -4.64 -16.49 -7.33
CA LEU A 210 -4.55 -15.09 -6.97
C LEU A 210 -5.72 -14.31 -7.59
N TYR A 211 -6.45 -13.57 -6.75
CA TYR A 211 -7.60 -12.78 -7.14
C TYR A 211 -7.65 -11.47 -6.35
N ASN A 212 -7.25 -10.38 -7.00
CA ASN A 212 -7.19 -9.04 -6.42
C ASN A 212 -7.72 -8.00 -7.40
N GLU A 213 -8.07 -6.82 -6.86
CA GLU A 213 -8.39 -5.67 -7.71
C GLU A 213 -7.14 -5.11 -8.38
N ALA A 214 -7.34 -4.43 -9.51
CA ALA A 214 -6.27 -3.69 -10.15
C ALA A 214 -5.69 -2.66 -9.18
N ALA A 215 -4.37 -2.58 -9.11
CA ALA A 215 -3.66 -1.68 -8.23
C ALA A 215 -2.37 -1.14 -8.89
N LEU A 216 -1.77 -0.17 -8.22
CA LEU A 216 -0.48 0.40 -8.56
C LEU A 216 0.59 -0.18 -7.62
N TYR A 217 1.76 -0.52 -8.14
CA TYR A 217 2.78 -1.22 -7.38
C TYR A 217 4.16 -0.59 -7.53
N GLN A 218 4.80 -0.34 -6.39
CA GLN A 218 6.24 -0.15 -6.27
C GLN A 218 6.80 -1.30 -5.43
N LEU A 219 7.85 -1.94 -5.93
CA LEU A 219 8.46 -3.09 -5.28
C LEU A 219 9.97 -2.89 -5.16
N ASP A 220 10.46 -2.87 -3.93
CA ASP A 220 11.88 -2.99 -3.58
C ASP A 220 12.14 -4.42 -3.09
N LEU A 221 12.63 -5.27 -4.00
CA LEU A 221 12.89 -6.68 -3.70
C LEU A 221 14.39 -6.91 -3.54
N THR A 222 14.83 -7.40 -2.39
CA THR A 222 16.24 -7.70 -2.10
C THR A 222 16.47 -9.20 -2.05
N LEU A 223 17.34 -9.71 -2.92
CA LEU A 223 17.64 -11.14 -3.05
C LEU A 223 19.14 -11.40 -3.11
N PRO A 224 19.60 -12.65 -2.97
CA PRO A 224 20.93 -13.08 -3.38
C PRO A 224 21.28 -12.60 -4.81
N ARG A 225 22.54 -12.19 -5.01
CA ARG A 225 23.00 -11.52 -6.23
C ARG A 225 22.98 -12.40 -7.49
N ASP A 226 23.03 -13.70 -7.30
CA ASP A 226 23.01 -14.73 -8.33
C ASP A 226 21.60 -14.99 -8.90
N LEU A 227 20.55 -14.51 -8.22
CA LEU A 227 19.20 -14.56 -8.74
C LEU A 227 18.95 -13.48 -9.81
N VAL A 228 18.21 -13.87 -10.84
CA VAL A 228 17.69 -12.96 -11.87
C VAL A 228 16.20 -12.80 -11.64
N VAL A 229 15.75 -11.55 -11.52
CA VAL A 229 14.33 -11.23 -11.29
C VAL A 229 13.61 -11.01 -12.62
N VAL A 230 12.47 -11.69 -12.77
CA VAL A 230 11.48 -11.43 -13.82
C VAL A 230 10.15 -11.16 -13.13
N ALA A 231 9.55 -10.02 -13.41
CA ALA A 231 8.30 -9.59 -12.80
C ALA A 231 7.49 -8.74 -13.78
N SER A 232 6.19 -8.59 -13.52
CA SER A 232 5.33 -7.63 -14.22
C SER A 232 5.79 -6.19 -13.97
N GLY A 233 5.66 -5.33 -14.98
CA GLY A 233 6.05 -3.93 -14.90
C GLY A 233 7.45 -3.68 -15.47
N VAL A 234 8.14 -2.67 -14.93
CA VAL A 234 9.49 -2.26 -15.37
C VAL A 234 10.43 -2.10 -14.18
N THR A 235 11.69 -2.50 -14.36
CA THR A 235 12.76 -2.23 -13.39
C THR A 235 13.26 -0.80 -13.58
N LEU A 236 13.15 0.01 -12.54
CA LEU A 236 13.67 1.38 -12.50
C LEU A 236 15.16 1.41 -12.13
N ASN A 237 15.58 0.52 -11.24
CA ASN A 237 16.94 0.49 -10.73
C ASN A 237 17.33 -0.91 -10.23
N VAL A 238 18.63 -1.19 -10.25
CA VAL A 238 19.24 -2.39 -9.68
C VAL A 238 20.45 -1.96 -8.86
N ILE A 239 20.44 -2.29 -7.57
CA ILE A 239 21.45 -1.83 -6.60
C ILE A 239 22.18 -3.05 -6.04
N ASP A 240 23.49 -3.11 -6.23
CA ASP A 240 24.34 -4.08 -5.52
C ASP A 240 24.62 -3.57 -4.10
N ASN A 241 24.27 -4.37 -3.09
CA ASN A 241 24.41 -3.98 -1.68
C ASN A 241 25.77 -4.41 -1.11
N PRO A 242 26.30 -3.71 -0.08
CA PRO A 242 27.57 -4.06 0.54
C PRO A 242 27.61 -5.47 1.18
N ASN A 243 26.45 -6.01 1.55
CA ASN A 243 26.32 -7.35 2.13
C ASN A 243 26.27 -8.49 1.09
N GLY A 244 26.48 -8.18 -0.20
CA GLY A 244 26.46 -9.19 -1.27
C GLY A 244 25.07 -9.56 -1.80
N SER A 245 24.01 -8.95 -1.27
CA SER A 245 22.67 -9.01 -1.88
C SER A 245 22.51 -7.98 -3.00
N ARG A 246 21.41 -8.06 -3.73
CA ARG A 246 21.02 -7.10 -4.75
C ARG A 246 19.56 -6.69 -4.54
N THR A 247 19.27 -5.41 -4.72
CA THR A 247 17.91 -4.85 -4.64
C THR A 247 17.44 -4.43 -6.03
N TRP A 248 16.27 -4.92 -6.43
CA TRP A 248 15.56 -4.52 -7.63
C TRP A 248 14.44 -3.56 -7.25
N GLN A 249 14.47 -2.35 -7.82
CA GLN A 249 13.39 -1.37 -7.67
C GLN A 249 12.53 -1.43 -8.91
N MET A 250 11.28 -1.86 -8.75
CA MET A 250 10.34 -2.12 -9.84
C MET A 250 9.06 -1.34 -9.65
N VAL A 251 8.42 -1.02 -10.77
CA VAL A 251 7.12 -0.35 -10.78
C VAL A 251 6.20 -1.00 -11.79
N GLY A 252 4.92 -1.10 -11.46
CA GLY A 252 3.90 -1.66 -12.33
C GLY A 252 2.51 -1.12 -12.00
N GLY A 253 1.58 -1.34 -12.92
CA GLY A 253 0.17 -0.99 -12.77
C GLY A 253 -0.32 0.05 -13.78
N PRO A 254 -1.65 0.23 -13.91
CA PRO A 254 -2.71 -0.54 -13.23
C PRO A 254 -2.71 -2.02 -13.65
N CYS A 255 -2.65 -2.95 -12.68
CA CYS A 255 -2.68 -4.38 -12.96
C CYS A 255 -3.11 -5.18 -11.73
N ALA A 256 -3.54 -6.43 -11.94
CA ALA A 256 -3.66 -7.44 -10.89
C ALA A 256 -2.40 -8.33 -10.97
N ILE A 257 -1.66 -8.49 -9.87
CA ILE A 257 -0.37 -9.22 -9.80
C ILE A 257 -0.21 -10.06 -8.54
#